data_AF-X0XXY7-F1
#
_entry.id   AF-X0XXY7-F1
#
_cell.length_a   1.000
_cell.length_b   1.000
_cell.length_c   1.000
_cell.angle_alpha   90.00
_cell.angle_beta   90.00
_cell.angle_gamma   90.00
#
_symmetry.space_group_name_H-M   'P 1'
#
loop_
_entity.id
_entity.type
_entity.pdbx_description
1 polymer ?
#
loop_
_entity_poly.entity_id
_entity_poly.type
_entity_poly.pdbx_seq_one_letter_code
_entity_poly.pdbx_strand_id
1 'polypeptide(L)'
;MCVLLFSILILSIGNAAPLQPRDLNTDRDAFTPSAFTIRPGVALNEMSHVYIENRDGNPTNNYPEYIFRLGANEIFEWRLGVNYSVGSQGNVVTSVEAGELPIGGGALYESNFLYGFKLATTDQNGLIPQSCFIMEATTPMYGEEFGTEPVATIVCGWEFPRKWRIDTAMRYAYAEGEENWFSRWGPSVVARIPLTNSWEVHAEYFGTFT
;
A
#
# COMPACT_ATOMS: atom_id res chain seq x y z
N MET A 1 10.86 -32.15 -36.11
CA MET A 1 10.73 -32.52 -34.69
C MET A 1 11.49 -31.48 -33.88
N CYS A 2 10.81 -30.43 -33.45
CA CYS A 2 11.40 -29.22 -32.86
C CYS A 2 11.20 -29.29 -31.34
N VAL A 3 12.29 -29.35 -30.58
CA VAL A 3 12.27 -29.46 -29.12
C VAL A 3 12.21 -28.05 -28.54
N LEU A 4 11.07 -27.72 -27.92
CA LEU A 4 10.88 -26.51 -27.11
C LEU A 4 11.60 -26.71 -25.76
N LEU A 5 12.73 -26.02 -25.58
CA LEU A 5 13.41 -25.86 -24.30
C LEU A 5 12.68 -24.79 -23.48
N PHE A 6 11.89 -25.23 -22.51
CA PHE A 6 11.38 -24.37 -21.44
C PHE A 6 12.53 -24.04 -20.48
N SER A 7 13.01 -22.80 -20.52
CA SER A 7 13.92 -22.28 -19.50
C SER A 7 13.13 -22.01 -18.22
N ILE A 8 13.23 -22.93 -17.26
CA ILE A 8 12.75 -22.74 -15.89
C ILE A 8 13.69 -21.75 -15.22
N LEU A 9 13.17 -20.55 -14.91
CA LEU A 9 13.85 -19.57 -14.08
C LEU A 9 13.90 -20.11 -12.64
N ILE A 10 15.00 -20.76 -12.27
CA ILE A 10 15.21 -21.22 -10.89
C ILE A 10 15.52 -19.99 -10.04
N LEU A 11 14.53 -19.52 -9.27
CA LEU A 11 14.74 -18.64 -8.13
C LEU A 11 15.66 -19.37 -7.14
N SER A 12 16.93 -18.99 -7.14
CA SER A 12 17.88 -19.40 -6.10
C SER A 12 17.39 -18.84 -4.77
N ILE A 13 16.86 -19.71 -3.90
CA ILE A 13 16.63 -19.40 -2.50
C ILE A 13 18.03 -19.35 -1.87
N GLY A 14 18.62 -18.14 -1.84
CA GLY A 14 19.93 -17.91 -1.25
C GLY A 14 19.96 -18.32 0.21
N ASN A 15 21.12 -18.84 0.65
CA ASN A 15 21.42 -19.23 2.03
C ASN A 15 20.82 -18.26 3.05
N ALA A 16 19.93 -18.76 3.91
CA ALA A 16 19.34 -18.00 5.01
C ALA A 16 20.41 -17.72 6.08
N ALA A 17 21.17 -16.65 5.91
CA ALA A 17 21.91 -16.03 7.00
C ALA A 17 20.90 -15.65 8.11
N PRO A 18 21.28 -15.72 9.40
CA PRO A 18 20.41 -15.28 10.48
C PRO A 18 20.01 -13.83 10.24
N LEU A 19 18.71 -13.60 10.03
CA LEU A 19 18.13 -12.27 9.86
C LEU A 19 18.35 -11.51 11.16
N GLN A 20 19.28 -10.56 11.15
CA GLN A 20 19.27 -9.55 12.20
C GLN A 20 17.91 -8.83 12.16
N PRO A 21 17.29 -8.55 13.31
CA PRO A 21 16.08 -7.76 13.37
C PRO A 21 16.31 -6.45 12.58
N ARG A 22 15.53 -6.28 11.52
CA ARG A 22 15.66 -5.17 10.59
C ARG A 22 14.26 -4.68 10.28
N ASP A 23 14.11 -3.37 10.17
CA ASP A 23 12.90 -2.79 9.63
C ASP A 23 12.69 -3.30 8.19
N LEU A 24 11.46 -3.75 7.95
CA LEU A 24 11.02 -4.23 6.65
C LEU A 24 10.61 -3.06 5.74
N ASN A 25 10.45 -1.85 6.29
CA ASN A 25 9.88 -0.70 5.61
C ASN A 25 8.50 -1.05 5.02
N THR A 26 7.69 -1.73 5.83
CA THR A 26 6.33 -2.14 5.48
C THR A 26 5.48 -0.92 5.13
N ASP A 27 4.61 -1.07 4.15
CA ASP A 27 3.62 -0.04 3.80
C ASP A 27 2.26 -0.29 4.45
N ARG A 28 2.18 -1.33 5.30
CA ARG A 28 0.93 -1.89 5.82
C ARG A 28 0.76 -1.75 7.33
N ASP A 29 1.78 -1.24 8.04
CA ASP A 29 1.68 -1.04 9.49
C ASP A 29 0.93 0.23 9.88
N ALA A 30 0.82 1.20 8.97
CA ALA A 30 0.06 2.44 9.10
C ALA A 30 -0.55 2.82 7.74
N PHE A 31 -1.53 3.73 7.73
CA PHE A 31 -2.11 4.29 6.51
C PHE A 31 -1.08 5.06 5.68
N THR A 32 -0.14 5.72 6.36
CA THR A 32 1.02 6.42 5.81
C THR A 32 2.07 5.41 5.36
N PRO A 33 2.32 5.25 4.04
CA PRO A 33 3.30 4.29 3.55
C PRO A 33 4.72 4.63 3.98
N SER A 34 5.63 3.67 3.89
CA SER A 34 7.04 3.94 4.16
C SER A 34 7.64 4.86 3.09
N ALA A 35 8.36 5.88 3.52
CA ALA A 35 9.19 6.73 2.64
C ALA A 35 10.38 5.97 1.99
N PHE A 36 10.63 4.72 2.38
CA PHE A 36 11.74 3.91 1.86
C PHE A 36 11.29 2.89 0.81
N THR A 37 12.17 2.63 -0.14
CA THR A 37 12.06 1.54 -1.12
C THR A 37 12.58 0.22 -0.55
N ILE A 38 12.13 -0.89 -1.12
CA ILE A 38 12.72 -2.21 -0.89
C ILE A 38 14.10 -2.28 -1.57
N ARG A 39 15.05 -2.93 -0.89
CA ARG A 39 16.41 -3.13 -1.39
C ARG A 39 16.44 -3.86 -2.75
N PRO A 40 17.43 -3.57 -3.61
CA PRO A 40 17.61 -4.28 -4.88
C PRO A 40 17.59 -5.80 -4.73
N GLY A 41 16.82 -6.49 -5.57
CA GLY A 41 16.72 -7.94 -5.61
C GLY A 41 16.00 -8.58 -4.41
N VAL A 42 15.45 -7.77 -3.50
CA VAL A 42 14.66 -8.27 -2.36
C VAL A 42 13.18 -8.15 -2.70
N ALA A 43 12.45 -9.23 -2.47
CA ALA A 43 10.99 -9.24 -2.49
C ALA A 43 10.45 -9.12 -1.06
N LEU A 44 9.50 -8.22 -0.85
CA LEU A 44 8.69 -8.14 0.36
C LEU A 44 7.25 -8.53 0.02
N ASN A 45 6.69 -9.43 0.82
CA ASN A 45 5.31 -9.87 0.70
C ASN A 45 4.57 -9.36 1.94
N GLU A 46 3.52 -8.58 1.74
CA GLU A 46 2.71 -8.05 2.83
C GLU A 46 1.26 -8.49 2.60
N MET A 47 0.66 -9.07 3.62
CA MET A 47 -0.69 -9.61 3.57
C MET A 47 -1.42 -9.21 4.84
N SER A 48 -2.71 -8.96 4.72
CA SER A 48 -3.52 -8.51 5.84
C SER A 48 -4.98 -8.90 5.68
N HIS A 49 -5.67 -8.89 6.81
CA HIS A 49 -7.11 -8.99 6.92
C HIS A 49 -7.58 -7.68 7.55
N VAL A 50 -8.48 -6.97 6.88
CA VAL A 50 -9.07 -5.73 7.40
C VAL A 50 -10.55 -6.00 7.67
N TYR A 51 -10.97 -5.66 8.89
CA TYR A 51 -12.37 -5.70 9.30
C TYR A 51 -12.77 -4.34 9.83
N ILE A 52 -13.84 -3.77 9.29
CA ILE A 52 -14.40 -2.50 9.73
C ILE A 52 -15.86 -2.72 10.07
N GLU A 53 -16.21 -2.47 11.34
CA GLU A 53 -17.59 -2.38 11.77
C GLU A 53 -18.13 -1.01 11.39
N ASN A 54 -18.97 -0.97 10.36
CA ASN A 54 -19.59 0.25 9.90
C ASN A 54 -20.79 0.61 10.79
N ARG A 55 -20.97 1.91 11.06
CA ARG A 55 -22.11 2.39 11.85
C ARG A 55 -23.45 2.07 11.20
N ASP A 56 -23.49 2.15 9.87
CA ASP A 56 -24.63 1.86 9.03
C ASP A 56 -24.22 0.83 7.96
N GLY A 57 -25.13 -0.06 7.55
CA GLY A 57 -24.87 -1.09 6.52
C GLY A 57 -24.11 -2.33 7.02
N ASN A 58 -23.56 -3.12 6.09
CA ASN A 58 -22.82 -4.34 6.39
C ASN A 58 -21.36 -4.03 6.80
N PRO A 59 -20.72 -4.84 7.66
CA PRO A 59 -19.30 -4.72 7.94
C PRO A 59 -18.46 -4.88 6.67
N THR A 60 -17.36 -4.14 6.59
CA THR A 60 -16.38 -4.28 5.50
C THR A 60 -15.34 -5.31 5.89
N ASN A 61 -15.13 -6.30 5.01
CA ASN A 61 -14.14 -7.35 5.19
C ASN A 61 -13.24 -7.46 3.96
N ASN A 62 -11.94 -7.22 4.14
CA ASN A 62 -10.96 -7.35 3.08
C ASN A 62 -10.01 -8.50 3.39
N TYR A 63 -10.04 -9.55 2.57
CA TYR A 63 -9.08 -10.64 2.66
C TYR A 63 -9.01 -11.48 1.38
N PRO A 64 -7.81 -11.70 0.81
CA PRO A 64 -6.57 -11.08 1.21
C PRO A 64 -6.52 -9.62 0.74
N GLU A 65 -5.98 -8.74 1.57
CA GLU A 65 -5.32 -7.55 1.04
C GLU A 65 -3.82 -7.84 1.00
N TYR A 66 -3.30 -8.05 -0.21
CA TYR A 66 -1.95 -8.51 -0.47
C TYR A 66 -1.22 -7.53 -1.38
N ILE A 67 0.03 -7.26 -1.04
CA ILE A 67 0.97 -6.52 -1.88
C ILE A 67 2.33 -7.25 -1.92
N PHE A 68 2.80 -7.43 -3.14
CA PHE A 68 4.13 -7.87 -3.50
C PHE A 68 4.95 -6.65 -3.92
N ARG A 69 6.11 -6.48 -3.29
CA ARG A 69 7.03 -5.37 -3.56
C ARG A 69 8.39 -5.92 -3.91
N LEU A 70 8.98 -5.47 -5.01
CA LEU A 70 10.29 -5.92 -5.49
C LEU A 70 11.21 -4.73 -5.75
N GLY A 71 12.29 -4.65 -4.98
CA GLY A 71 13.33 -3.64 -5.23
C GLY A 71 14.05 -3.94 -6.54
N ALA A 72 13.92 -3.04 -7.52
CA ALA A 72 14.60 -3.17 -8.81
C ALA A 72 16.03 -2.61 -8.75
N ASN A 73 16.19 -1.48 -8.07
CA ASN A 73 17.48 -0.84 -7.78
C ASN A 73 17.37 -0.02 -6.49
N GLU A 74 18.36 0.82 -6.19
CA GLU A 74 18.42 1.57 -4.93
C GLU A 74 17.27 2.56 -4.76
N ILE A 75 16.71 3.07 -5.87
CA ILE A 75 15.67 4.10 -5.86
C ILE A 75 14.32 3.62 -6.37
N PHE A 76 14.22 2.44 -7.01
CA PHE A 76 13.01 2.00 -7.70
C PHE A 76 12.52 0.65 -7.17
N GLU A 77 11.23 0.57 -6.90
CA GLU A 77 10.53 -0.62 -6.42
C GLU A 77 9.27 -0.87 -7.26
N TRP A 78 9.09 -2.11 -7.74
CA TRP A 78 7.85 -2.58 -8.36
C TRP A 78 6.83 -2.99 -7.30
N ARG A 79 5.55 -2.75 -7.60
CA ARG A 79 4.43 -3.01 -6.68
C ARG A 79 3.32 -3.71 -7.44
N LEU A 80 2.87 -4.83 -6.92
CA LEU A 80 1.76 -5.61 -7.45
C LEU A 80 0.89 -6.05 -6.28
N GLY A 81 -0.42 -5.99 -6.40
CA GLY A 81 -1.30 -6.33 -5.29
C GLY A 81 -2.60 -6.95 -5.75
N VAL A 82 -3.25 -7.65 -4.83
CA VAL A 82 -4.63 -8.10 -4.97
C VAL A 82 -5.41 -7.74 -3.73
N ASN A 83 -6.66 -7.36 -3.93
CA ASN A 83 -7.62 -7.19 -2.87
C ASN A 83 -8.89 -7.96 -3.22
N TYR A 84 -9.50 -8.56 -2.21
CA TYR A 84 -10.87 -9.05 -2.27
C TYR A 84 -11.64 -8.47 -1.09
N SER A 85 -12.76 -7.82 -1.38
CA SER A 85 -13.61 -7.16 -0.40
C SER A 85 -15.03 -7.72 -0.41
N VAL A 86 -15.61 -7.80 0.80
CA VAL A 86 -17.01 -8.15 1.04
C VAL A 86 -17.62 -7.05 1.91
N GLY A 87 -18.75 -6.50 1.48
CA GLY A 87 -19.40 -5.40 2.18
C GLY A 87 -18.54 -4.13 2.21
N SER A 88 -17.67 -3.94 1.21
CA SER A 88 -16.92 -2.70 1.03
C SER A 88 -17.89 -1.53 0.95
N GLN A 89 -17.64 -0.49 1.75
CA GLN A 89 -18.46 0.72 1.81
C GLN A 89 -17.66 1.97 1.41
N GLY A 90 -16.69 1.86 0.50
CA GLY A 90 -15.63 2.86 0.39
C GLY A 90 -14.51 2.48 1.32
N ASN A 91 -13.41 1.98 0.76
CA ASN A 91 -12.32 1.48 1.57
C ASN A 91 -11.46 2.64 2.08
N VAL A 92 -11.78 3.15 3.28
CA VAL A 92 -11.13 4.33 3.86
C VAL A 92 -9.77 4.01 4.52
N VAL A 93 -9.43 2.72 4.70
CA VAL A 93 -8.33 2.29 5.61
C VAL A 93 -7.32 1.36 4.93
N THR A 94 -7.31 1.28 3.60
CA THR A 94 -6.48 0.31 2.87
C THR A 94 -5.58 0.95 1.83
N SER A 95 -4.55 0.20 1.42
CA SER A 95 -3.68 0.55 0.30
C SER A 95 -4.31 0.22 -1.05
N VAL A 96 -5.32 -0.66 -1.06
CA VAL A 96 -6.18 -0.90 -2.23
C VAL A 96 -7.55 -0.33 -1.91
N GLU A 97 -7.78 0.90 -2.36
CA GLU A 97 -9.07 1.56 -2.22
C GLU A 97 -10.14 0.77 -2.99
N ALA A 98 -11.38 0.84 -2.52
CA ALA A 98 -12.53 0.21 -3.16
C ALA A 98 -13.72 1.17 -3.03
N GLY A 99 -14.65 1.05 -3.99
CA GLY A 99 -15.66 2.01 -4.43
C GLY A 99 -16.66 2.53 -3.40
N GLU A 100 -17.53 3.45 -3.80
CA GLU A 100 -18.54 4.07 -2.92
C GLU A 100 -19.63 3.10 -2.42
N LEU A 101 -20.44 3.57 -1.47
CA LEU A 101 -21.57 2.81 -0.92
C LEU A 101 -22.61 2.45 -2.01
N PRO A 102 -23.10 1.20 -2.05
CA PRO A 102 -24.20 0.82 -2.94
C PRO A 102 -25.52 1.37 -2.39
N ILE A 103 -26.35 1.93 -3.26
CA ILE A 103 -27.74 2.28 -2.93
C ILE A 103 -28.55 0.98 -2.78
N GLY A 104 -28.69 0.46 -1.54
CA GLY A 104 -29.62 -0.65 -1.26
C GLY A 104 -29.23 -1.65 -0.18
N GLY A 105 -28.06 -1.51 0.46
CA GLY A 105 -27.69 -2.33 1.63
C GLY A 105 -27.38 -3.81 1.33
N GLY A 106 -27.15 -4.16 0.06
CA GLY A 106 -26.66 -5.47 -0.36
C GLY A 106 -25.21 -5.71 0.05
N ALA A 107 -24.77 -6.98 0.07
CA ALA A 107 -23.35 -7.29 0.17
C ALA A 107 -22.70 -7.02 -1.19
N LEU A 108 -21.81 -6.03 -1.26
CA LEU A 108 -20.92 -5.85 -2.41
C LEU A 108 -19.76 -6.81 -2.31
N TYR A 109 -19.38 -7.34 -3.47
CA TYR A 109 -18.23 -8.21 -3.62
C TYR A 109 -17.34 -7.60 -4.68
N GLU A 110 -16.12 -7.26 -4.31
CA GLU A 110 -15.19 -6.56 -5.17
C GLU A 110 -13.84 -7.27 -5.14
N SER A 111 -13.18 -7.34 -6.28
CA SER A 111 -11.80 -7.78 -6.35
C SER A 111 -11.01 -6.90 -7.28
N ASN A 112 -9.81 -6.54 -6.85
CA ASN A 112 -9.01 -5.52 -7.49
C ASN A 112 -7.57 -6.01 -7.68
N PHE A 113 -6.98 -5.69 -8.82
CA PHE A 113 -5.57 -5.88 -9.08
C PHE A 113 -4.86 -4.52 -9.05
N LEU A 114 -3.89 -4.40 -8.14
CA LEU A 114 -3.05 -3.22 -8.02
C LEU A 114 -1.75 -3.45 -8.77
N TYR A 115 -1.28 -2.43 -9.48
CA TYR A 115 0.05 -2.42 -10.08
C TYR A 115 0.63 -1.01 -10.09
N GLY A 116 1.93 -0.91 -9.89
CA GLY A 116 2.59 0.39 -9.82
C GLY A 116 4.06 0.32 -9.46
N PHE A 117 4.58 1.46 -9.03
CA PHE A 117 5.95 1.59 -8.58
C PHE A 117 6.09 2.62 -7.46
N LYS A 118 7.18 2.49 -6.70
CA LYS A 118 7.66 3.49 -5.75
C LYS A 118 9.06 3.94 -6.17
N LEU A 119 9.29 5.25 -6.12
CA LEU A 119 10.54 5.91 -6.46
C LEU A 119 11.03 6.72 -5.25
N ALA A 120 12.20 6.39 -4.71
CA ALA A 120 12.86 7.24 -3.72
C ALA A 120 13.28 8.56 -4.39
N THR A 121 12.98 9.68 -3.73
CA THR A 121 13.19 11.03 -4.28
C THR A 121 14.26 11.81 -3.53
N THR A 122 14.33 11.69 -2.21
CA THR A 122 15.37 12.33 -1.40
C THR A 122 15.79 11.44 -0.25
N ASP A 123 17.07 11.48 0.08
CA ASP A 123 17.57 10.99 1.37
C ASP A 123 17.54 12.12 2.40
N GLN A 124 17.26 11.76 3.65
CA GLN A 124 17.17 12.76 4.70
C GLN A 124 18.52 13.47 4.91
N ASN A 125 18.51 14.81 4.88
CA ASN A 125 19.66 15.64 5.18
C ASN A 125 19.24 16.94 5.89
N GLY A 126 19.47 17.01 7.19
CA GLY A 126 19.02 18.13 8.02
C GLY A 126 17.49 18.24 8.00
N LEU A 127 16.98 19.32 7.39
CA LEU A 127 15.54 19.55 7.22
C LEU A 127 14.95 18.90 5.96
N ILE A 128 15.80 18.48 5.02
CA ILE A 128 15.35 17.74 3.83
C ILE A 128 14.86 16.36 4.30
N PRO A 129 13.60 15.98 4.05
CA PRO A 129 13.07 14.69 4.47
C PRO A 129 13.67 13.53 3.69
N GLN A 130 13.56 12.31 4.23
CA GLN A 130 13.50 11.12 3.37
C GLN A 130 12.18 11.18 2.62
N SER A 131 12.17 11.06 1.30
CA SER A 131 10.92 11.08 0.55
C SER A 131 10.86 10.04 -0.56
N CYS A 132 9.63 9.70 -0.93
CA CYS A 132 9.35 8.90 -2.11
C CYS A 132 8.06 9.35 -2.81
N PHE A 133 7.96 8.97 -4.08
CA PHE A 133 6.77 9.09 -4.89
C PHE A 133 6.26 7.68 -5.25
N ILE A 134 4.95 7.47 -5.16
CA ILE A 134 4.30 6.22 -5.51
C ILE A 134 3.28 6.53 -6.60
N MET A 135 3.33 5.77 -7.70
CA MET A 135 2.31 5.78 -8.74
C MET A 135 1.77 4.38 -8.90
N GLU A 136 0.47 4.25 -8.71
CA GLU A 136 -0.25 2.99 -8.75
C GLU A 136 -1.51 3.15 -9.61
N ALA A 137 -2.03 2.03 -10.04
CA ALA A 137 -3.36 1.92 -10.59
C ALA A 137 -4.03 0.67 -10.01
N THR A 138 -5.32 0.79 -9.76
CA THR A 138 -6.16 -0.31 -9.31
C THR A 138 -7.18 -0.61 -10.39
N THR A 139 -7.18 -1.85 -10.90
CA THR A 139 -8.15 -2.30 -11.90
C THR A 139 -9.09 -3.35 -11.27
N PRO A 140 -10.41 -3.13 -11.31
CA PRO A 140 -11.39 -4.13 -10.95
C PRO A 140 -11.26 -5.41 -11.79
N MET A 141 -11.18 -6.54 -11.09
CA MET A 141 -11.28 -7.88 -11.66
C MET A 141 -12.69 -8.46 -11.51
N TYR A 142 -13.45 -7.96 -10.53
CA TYR A 142 -14.84 -8.31 -10.26
C TYR A 142 -15.47 -7.20 -9.43
N GLY A 143 -16.71 -6.83 -9.72
CA GLY A 143 -17.43 -5.77 -9.03
C GLY A 143 -18.45 -5.09 -9.96
N GLU A 144 -19.07 -4.03 -9.46
CA GLU A 144 -19.96 -3.16 -10.25
C GLU A 144 -19.18 -2.05 -10.98
N GLU A 145 -18.02 -1.69 -10.46
CA GLU A 145 -17.05 -0.77 -11.07
C GLU A 145 -16.15 -1.50 -12.08
N PHE A 146 -15.73 -0.78 -13.12
CA PHE A 146 -14.89 -1.33 -14.20
C PHE A 146 -13.71 -0.42 -14.56
N GLY A 147 -13.72 0.82 -14.10
CA GLY A 147 -12.69 1.82 -14.32
C GLY A 147 -11.38 1.44 -13.65
N THR A 148 -10.27 1.75 -14.31
CA THR A 148 -8.95 1.67 -13.66
C THR A 148 -8.64 2.99 -13.00
N GLU A 149 -8.53 2.99 -11.69
CA GLU A 149 -8.31 4.18 -10.87
C GLU A 149 -6.81 4.45 -10.69
N PRO A 150 -6.28 5.57 -11.21
CA PRO A 150 -4.91 5.96 -10.94
C PRO A 150 -4.77 6.60 -9.55
N VAL A 151 -3.72 6.23 -8.84
CA VAL A 151 -3.38 6.74 -7.51
C VAL A 151 -1.94 7.24 -7.50
N ALA A 152 -1.76 8.48 -7.05
CA ALA A 152 -0.46 9.10 -6.87
C ALA A 152 -0.27 9.47 -5.40
N THR A 153 0.85 9.06 -4.80
CA THR A 153 1.17 9.37 -3.40
C THR A 153 2.56 9.99 -3.28
N ILE A 154 2.68 11.08 -2.54
CA ILE A 154 3.98 11.62 -2.07
C ILE A 154 4.10 11.33 -0.59
N VAL A 155 5.26 10.83 -0.17
CA VAL A 155 5.57 10.55 1.24
C VAL A 155 6.82 11.32 1.64
N CYS A 156 6.79 11.97 2.79
CA CYS A 156 7.93 12.66 3.40
C CYS A 156 8.09 12.26 4.87
N GLY A 157 9.31 11.90 5.26
CA GLY A 157 9.65 11.41 6.58
C GLY A 157 10.87 12.07 7.19
N TRP A 158 10.86 12.20 8.51
CA TRP A 158 11.99 12.65 9.30
C TRP A 158 12.25 11.68 10.45
N GLU A 159 13.43 11.08 10.46
CA GLU A 159 14.00 10.43 11.63
C GLU A 159 14.69 11.47 12.53
N PHE A 160 14.37 11.41 13.81
CA PHE A 160 14.89 12.30 14.84
C PHE A 160 15.80 11.53 15.82
N PRO A 161 16.55 12.23 16.70
CA PRO A 161 17.43 11.57 17.67
C PRO A 161 16.69 10.53 18.51
N ARG A 162 17.30 9.36 18.75
CA ARG A 162 16.67 8.16 19.35
C ARG A 162 15.69 7.42 18.43
N LYS A 163 15.78 7.62 17.11
CA LYS A 163 15.06 6.87 16.06
C LYS A 163 13.53 6.99 16.10
N TRP A 164 12.98 7.98 16.81
CA TRP A 164 11.56 8.33 16.60
C TRP A 164 11.42 9.02 15.24
N ARG A 165 10.31 8.76 14.56
CA ARG A 165 10.09 9.19 13.18
C ARG A 165 8.72 9.85 13.05
N ILE A 166 8.64 10.85 12.19
CA ILE A 166 7.37 11.39 11.72
C ILE A 166 7.34 11.21 10.22
N ASP A 167 6.32 10.51 9.73
CA ASP A 167 6.04 10.39 8.30
C ASP A 167 4.73 11.08 7.98
N THR A 168 4.68 11.66 6.79
CA THR A 168 3.50 12.32 6.24
C THR A 168 3.30 11.83 4.82
N ALA A 169 2.05 11.72 4.39
CA ALA A 169 1.73 11.43 3.00
C ALA A 169 0.57 12.29 2.51
N MET A 170 0.58 12.52 1.20
CA MET A 170 -0.55 13.03 0.45
C MET A 170 -0.84 12.08 -0.69
N ARG A 171 -2.02 11.45 -0.66
CA ARG A 171 -2.53 10.61 -1.73
C ARG A 171 -3.56 11.37 -2.55
N TYR A 172 -3.51 11.19 -3.86
CA TYR A 172 -4.52 11.61 -4.81
C TYR A 172 -5.01 10.38 -5.59
N ALA A 173 -6.31 10.19 -5.67
CA ALA A 173 -6.93 9.21 -6.54
C ALA A 173 -7.94 9.90 -7.46
N TYR A 174 -8.03 9.43 -8.70
CA TYR A 174 -9.15 9.76 -9.59
C TYR A 174 -10.06 8.54 -9.64
N ALA A 175 -11.09 8.56 -8.79
CA ALA A 175 -11.93 7.41 -8.50
C ALA A 175 -13.16 7.37 -9.42
N GLU A 176 -13.64 6.17 -9.70
CA GLU A 176 -14.94 5.94 -10.31
C GLU A 176 -16.02 6.07 -9.22
N GLY A 177 -17.16 6.63 -9.59
CA GLY A 177 -18.37 6.66 -8.77
C GLY A 177 -19.57 6.24 -9.61
N GLU A 178 -20.73 6.05 -9.00
CA GLU A 178 -21.92 5.50 -9.68
C GLU A 178 -22.29 6.25 -10.98
N GLU A 179 -22.17 7.59 -10.97
CA GLU A 179 -22.53 8.42 -12.13
C GLU A 179 -21.33 9.09 -12.80
N ASN A 180 -20.30 9.45 -12.04
CA ASN A 180 -19.18 10.26 -12.52
C ASN A 180 -17.88 9.88 -11.81
N TRP A 181 -16.78 10.19 -12.47
CA TRP A 181 -15.46 10.15 -11.86
C TRP A 181 -15.20 11.38 -11.01
N PHE A 182 -14.45 11.24 -9.93
CA PHE A 182 -14.17 12.33 -9.00
C PHE A 182 -12.75 12.28 -8.43
N SER A 183 -12.29 13.43 -7.96
CA SER A 183 -11.00 13.56 -7.29
C SER A 183 -11.13 13.24 -5.82
N ARG A 184 -10.20 12.44 -5.30
CA ARG A 184 -10.12 12.10 -3.88
C ARG A 184 -8.74 12.40 -3.35
N TRP A 185 -8.68 13.02 -2.17
CA TRP A 185 -7.46 13.41 -1.49
C TRP A 185 -7.35 12.74 -0.13
N GLY A 186 -6.21 12.11 0.14
CA GLY A 186 -5.94 11.38 1.37
C GLY A 186 -4.67 11.88 2.06
N PRO A 187 -4.75 12.92 2.92
CA PRO A 187 -3.62 13.29 3.77
C PRO A 187 -3.48 12.34 4.95
N SER A 188 -2.24 12.07 5.34
CA SER A 188 -1.95 11.32 6.57
C SER A 188 -0.65 11.78 7.24
N VAL A 189 -0.56 11.53 8.54
CA VAL A 189 0.64 11.73 9.35
C VAL A 189 0.70 10.68 10.45
N VAL A 190 1.87 10.05 10.59
CA VAL A 190 2.14 9.06 11.62
C VAL A 190 3.40 9.43 12.40
N ALA A 191 3.31 9.37 13.73
CA ALA A 191 4.45 9.47 14.63
C ALA A 191 4.79 8.08 15.16
N ARG A 192 6.02 7.62 14.90
CA ARG A 192 6.53 6.28 15.18
C ARG A 192 7.61 6.34 16.25
N ILE A 193 7.51 5.49 17.27
CA ILE A 193 8.44 5.44 18.40
C ILE A 193 8.88 3.99 18.62
N PRO A 194 10.15 3.65 18.33
CA PRO A 194 10.67 2.32 18.65
C PRO A 194 10.82 2.18 20.17
N LEU A 195 10.18 1.15 20.74
CA LEU A 195 10.31 0.77 22.15
C LEU A 195 11.49 -0.19 22.36
N THR A 196 11.71 -1.08 21.39
CA THR A 196 12.81 -2.06 21.39
C THR A 196 13.29 -2.26 19.95
N ASN A 197 14.25 -3.18 19.74
CA ASN A 197 14.67 -3.58 18.39
C ASN A 197 13.60 -4.35 17.61
N SER A 198 12.48 -4.70 18.23
CA SER A 198 11.42 -5.53 17.63
C SER A 198 10.01 -5.02 17.87
N TRP A 199 9.86 -3.93 18.62
CA TRP A 199 8.58 -3.35 18.97
C TRP A 199 8.61 -1.85 18.71
N GLU A 200 7.64 -1.40 17.93
CA GLU A 200 7.34 0.00 17.67
C GLU A 200 5.91 0.27 18.13
N VAL A 201 5.67 1.48 18.61
CA VAL A 201 4.32 2.03 18.76
C VAL A 201 4.21 3.26 17.89
N HIS A 202 3.04 3.49 17.32
CA HIS A 202 2.78 4.69 16.56
C HIS A 202 1.40 5.27 16.89
N ALA A 203 1.25 6.55 16.58
CA ALA A 203 -0.03 7.24 16.55
C ALA A 203 -0.19 7.87 15.18
N GLU A 204 -1.36 7.69 14.57
CA GLU A 204 -1.63 8.15 13.21
C GLU A 204 -2.91 8.99 13.14
N TYR A 205 -2.87 9.99 12.27
CA TYR A 205 -4.03 10.67 11.74
C TYR A 205 -4.07 10.50 10.22
N PHE A 206 -5.24 10.21 9.68
CA PHE A 206 -5.51 10.22 8.25
C PHE A 206 -6.95 10.68 8.00
N GLY A 207 -7.22 11.10 6.77
CA GLY A 207 -8.55 11.45 6.33
C GLY A 207 -8.69 11.29 4.83
N THR A 208 -9.92 11.35 4.35
CA THR A 208 -10.27 11.27 2.94
C THR A 208 -11.25 12.39 2.61
N PHE A 209 -11.00 13.11 1.51
CA PHE A 209 -11.75 14.29 1.09
C PHE A 209 -12.05 14.21 -0.41
N THR A 210 -13.24 14.65 -0.82
CA THR A 210 -13.70 14.71 -2.21
C THR A 210 -14.15 16.12 -2.58
#